data_AF-A0A7W0JYB3-F1
#
_entry.id   AF-A0A7W0JYB3-F1
#
_cell.length_a   1.000
_cell.length_b   1.000
_cell.length_c   1.000
_cell.angle_alpha   90.00
_cell.angle_beta   90.00
_cell.angle_gamma   90.00
#
_symmetry.space_group_name_H-M   'P 1'
#
loop_
_entity.id
_entity.type
_entity.pdbx_description
1 polymer ?
#
loop_
_entity_poly.entity_id
_entity_poly.type
_entity_poly.pdbx_seq_one_letter_code
_entity_poly.pdbx_strand_id
1 'polypeptide(L)' 'MATTTLLLATGEVLELRGELEEVAKRLENAARSSAGTLAWFEQAPDGERFGINPGHVVTIRRGLG' A
#
# COMPACT_ATOMS: atom_id res chain seq x y z
N MET A 1 15.71 -5.19 -0.96
CA MET A 1 14.62 -4.70 -1.84
C MET A 1 14.03 -3.47 -1.20
N ALA A 2 13.58 -2.47 -1.95
CA ALA A 2 12.90 -1.34 -1.36
C ALA A 2 11.52 -1.76 -0.85
N THR A 3 11.17 -1.26 0.34
CA THR A 3 9.88 -1.47 0.96
C THR A 3 9.19 -0.15 1.24
N THR A 4 7.87 -0.20 1.34
CA THR A 4 7.02 0.92 1.74
C THR A 4 6.15 0.48 2.88
N THR A 5 6.09 1.29 3.93
CA THR A 5 5.22 1.06 5.08
C THR A 5 3.92 1.85 4.92
N LEU A 6 2.80 1.18 5.15
CA LEU A 6 1.47 1.79 5.23
C LEU A 6 0.95 1.74 6.67
N LEU A 7 0.27 2.80 7.09
CA LEU A 7 -0.60 2.78 8.27
C LEU A 7 -2.05 2.78 7.80
N LEU A 8 -2.83 1.79 8.21
CA LEU A 8 -4.25 1.72 7.94
C LEU A 8 -5.05 2.43 9.03
N ALA A 9 -6.29 2.80 8.71
CA ALA A 9 -7.23 3.43 9.64
C ALA A 9 -7.58 2.56 10.86
N THR A 10 -7.35 1.24 10.75
CA THR A 10 -7.47 0.28 11.85
C THR A 10 -6.31 0.35 12.85
N GLY A 11 -5.24 1.08 12.52
CA GLY A 11 -3.97 1.08 13.27
C GLY A 11 -3.00 -0.02 12.82
N GLU A 12 -3.41 -0.88 11.88
CA GLU A 12 -2.54 -1.91 11.31
C GLU A 12 -1.42 -1.29 10.47
N VAL A 13 -0.21 -1.85 10.62
CA VAL A 13 0.97 -1.45 9.86
C VAL A 13 1.32 -2.54 8.88
N LEU A 14 1.37 -2.20 7.60
CA LEU A 14 1.71 -3.14 6.53
C LEU A 14 3.02 -2.75 5.88
N GLU A 15 3.84 -3.75 5.55
CA GLU A 15 5.07 -3.56 4.79
C GLU A 15 4.95 -4.19 3.41
N LEU A 16 5.07 -3.34 2.39
CA LEU A 16 4.90 -3.70 0.98
C LEU A 16 6.25 -3.78 0.29
N ARG A 17 6.35 -4.65 -0.71
CA ARG A 17 7.42 -4.54 -1.71
C ARG A 17 7.14 -3.36 -2.64
N GLY A 18 8.17 -2.55 -2.89
CA GLY A 18 8.11 -1.47 -3.87
C GLY A 18 8.53 -0.12 -3.30
N GLU A 19 8.95 0.73 -4.22
CA GLU A 19 9.34 2.11 -3.93
C GLU A 19 8.13 2.96 -3.54
N LEU A 20 8.34 3.93 -2.66
CA LEU A 20 7.28 4.81 -2.14
C LEU A 20 6.46 5.46 -3.26
N GLU A 21 7.13 5.93 -4.31
CA GLU A 21 6.51 6.62 -5.45
C GLU A 21 5.59 5.70 -6.26
N GLU A 22 6.01 4.45 -6.47
CA GLU A 22 5.21 3.44 -7.17
C GLU A 22 3.96 3.08 -6.37
N VAL A 23 4.13 2.87 -5.07
CA VAL A 23 3.03 2.55 -4.15
C VAL A 23 2.03 3.69 -4.08
N ALA A 24 2.50 4.93 -3.92
CA ALA A 24 1.66 6.12 -3.91
C ALA A 24 0.84 6.23 -5.20
N LYS A 25 1.49 6.12 -6.36
CA LYS A 25 0.83 6.19 -7.67
C LYS A 25 -0.23 5.11 -7.85
N ARG A 26 0.02 3.89 -7.37
CA ARG A 26 -0.96 2.78 -7.46
C ARG A 26 -2.18 3.03 -6.57
N LEU A 27 -1.98 3.54 -5.35
CA LEU A 27 -3.08 3.95 -4.46
C LEU A 27 -3.90 5.09 -5.06
N GLU A 28 -3.25 6.13 -5.59
CA GLU A 28 -3.93 7.26 -6.24
C GLU A 28 -4.76 6.83 -7.45
N ASN A 29 -4.22 5.93 -8.28
CA ASN A 29 -4.94 5.41 -9.43
C ASN A 29 -6.19 4.64 -9.02
N ALA A 30 -6.09 3.79 -7.99
CA ALA A 30 -7.25 3.08 -7.45
C ALA A 30 -8.30 4.05 -6.87
N ALA A 31 -7.87 5.06 -6.12
CA ALA A 31 -8.76 6.07 -5.54
C ALA A 31 -9.55 6.87 -6.59
N ARG A 32 -8.97 7.09 -7.78
CA ARG A 32 -9.61 7.83 -8.89
C ARG A 32 -10.53 6.97 -9.77
N SER A 33 -10.50 5.64 -9.66
CA SER A 33 -11.22 4.74 -10.57
C SER A 33 -12.71 4.61 -10.20
N SER A 34 -13.00 4.02 -9.05
CA SER A 34 -14.36 3.93 -8.50
C SER A 34 -14.29 3.76 -6.99
N ALA A 35 -15.37 4.13 -6.30
CA ALA A 35 -15.47 3.92 -4.87
C ALA A 35 -15.30 2.42 -4.55
N GLY A 36 -14.29 2.09 -3.72
CA GLY A 36 -13.98 0.72 -3.34
C GLY A 36 -13.02 -0.03 -4.27
N THR A 37 -12.47 0.60 -5.32
CA THR A 37 -11.40 -0.03 -6.12
C THR A 37 -10.19 -0.33 -5.25
N LEU A 38 -9.74 -1.58 -5.27
CA LEU A 38 -8.56 -2.02 -4.53
C LEU A 38 -7.27 -1.77 -5.33
N ALA A 39 -6.25 -1.27 -4.65
CA ALA A 39 -4.87 -1.27 -5.12
C ALA A 39 -4.20 -2.58 -4.71
N TRP A 40 -3.59 -3.28 -5.67
CA TRP A 40 -3.00 -4.60 -5.44
C TRP A 40 -1.48 -4.53 -5.24
N PHE A 41 -0.97 -5.24 -4.24
CA PHE A 41 0.43 -5.25 -3.84
C PHE A 41 0.90 -6.66 -3.46
N GLU A 42 2.21 -6.80 -3.26
CA GLU A 42 2.84 -7.97 -2.64
C GLU A 42 3.34 -7.60 -1.23
N GLN A 43 3.08 -8.46 -0.26
CA GLN A 43 3.64 -8.36 1.08
C GLN A 43 5.15 -8.53 1.04
N ALA A 44 5.89 -7.68 1.76
CA ALA A 44 7.35 -7.82 1.85
C ALA A 44 7.81 -9.17 2.44
N PRO A 45 7.20 -9.67 3.55
CA PRO A 45 7.64 -10.90 4.22
C PRO A 45 7.66 -12.15 3.34
N ASP A 46 6.61 -12.38 2.55
CA ASP A 46 6.37 -13.66 1.86
C ASP A 46 6.00 -13.50 0.37
N GLY A 47 5.73 -12.28 -0.09
CA GLY A 47 5.27 -12.02 -1.46
C GLY A 47 3.80 -12.36 -1.68
N GLU A 48 3.02 -12.57 -0.62
CA GLU A 48 1.58 -12.78 -0.75
C GLU A 48 0.93 -11.58 -1.44
N ARG A 49 0.10 -11.85 -2.44
CA ARG A 49 -0.63 -10.81 -3.17
C ARG A 49 -1.92 -10.44 -2.44
N PHE A 50 -2.12 -9.15 -2.20
CA PHE A 50 -3.30 -8.67 -1.49
C PHE A 50 -3.77 -7.30 -1.99
N GLY A 51 -5.02 -6.95 -1.66
CA GLY A 51 -5.70 -5.73 -2.09
C GLY A 51 -5.91 -4.76 -0.94
N ILE A 52 -5.64 -3.48 -1.16
CA ILE A 52 -5.82 -2.40 -0.19
C ILE A 52 -6.83 -1.40 -0.75
N ASN A 53 -7.83 -1.05 0.06
CA ASN A 53 -8.70 0.08 -0.24
C ASN A 53 -7.95 1.39 0.09
N PRO A 54 -7.67 2.28 -0.88
CA PRO A 54 -6.97 3.53 -0.62
C PRO A 54 -7.66 4.43 0.41
N GLY A 55 -8.99 4.35 0.52
CA GLY A 55 -9.76 5.10 1.50
C GLY A 55 -9.48 4.69 2.96
N HIS A 56 -8.79 3.58 3.19
CA HIS A 56 -8.40 3.12 4.53
C HIS A 56 -6.92 3.39 4.85
N VAL A 57 -6.15 4.00 3.94
CA VAL A 57 -4.74 4.32 4.17
C VAL A 57 -4.63 5.70 4.81
N VAL A 58 -3.95 5.79 5.96
CA VAL A 58 -3.76 7.03 6.72
C VAL A 58 -2.42 7.67 6.40
N THR A 59 -1.35 6.87 6.33
CA THR A 59 0.00 7.37 5.97
C THR A 59 0.76 6.36 5.14
N ILE A 60 1.67 6.86 4.30
CA ILE A 60 2.65 6.07 3.55
C ILE A 60 4.05 6.63 3.83
N ARG A 61 5.05 5.75 3.97
CA ARG A 61 6.46 6.14 4.17
C ARG A 61 7.41 5.09 3.63
N ARG A 62 8.66 5.46 3.36
CA ARG A 62 9.71 4.48 3.05
C ARG A 62 9.84 3.48 4.20
N GLY A 63 9.93 2.20 3.87
CA GLY A 63 10.20 1.14 4.83
C GLY A 63 11.62 1.23 5.37
N LEU A 64 11.85 0.61 6.53
CA LEU A 64 13.11 0.76 7.27
C LEU A 64 14.21 -0.19 6.80
N GLY A 65 13.88 -1.18 5.95
CA GLY A 65 14.83 -2.15 5.41
C GLY A 65 15.21 -3.24 6.40
#